data_AF-A0A518CGU3-F1
#
_entry.id   AF-A0A518CGU3-F1
#
_cell.length_a   1.000
_cell.length_b   1.000
_cell.length_c   1.000
_cell.angle_alpha   90.00
_cell.angle_beta   90.00
_cell.angle_gamma   90.00
#
_symmetry.space_group_name_H-M   'P 1'
#
loop_
_entity.id
_entity.type
_entity.pdbx_description
1 polymer ?
#
loop_
_entity_poly.entity_id
_entity_poly.type
_entity_poly.pdbx_seq_one_letter_code
_entity_poly.pdbx_strand_id
1 'polypeptide(L)'
;MNLSEEQTRIVYDALIFAVRNNSKIGFQNGDQGHPAYMPVGNTDEEANNHEELGDSPQNNALYNLLHALNKVLGDSADPRINSWEDFCTLANSHRHR
;
A
#
# COMPACT_ATOMS: atom_id res chain seq x y z
N MET A 1 0.39 19.07 7.62
CA MET A 1 1.08 18.65 8.85
C MET A 1 2.55 18.58 8.51
N ASN A 2 3.42 19.42 9.11
CA ASN A 2 4.86 19.37 8.80
C ASN A 2 5.53 18.46 9.82
N LEU A 3 5.73 17.19 9.45
CA LEU A 3 6.56 16.25 10.20
C LEU A 3 8.03 16.56 9.92
N SER A 4 8.91 16.33 10.89
CA SER A 4 10.36 16.24 10.64
C SER A 4 10.68 15.02 9.76
N GLU A 5 11.88 14.98 9.19
CA GLU A 5 12.33 13.83 8.39
C GLU A 5 12.32 12.53 9.22
N GLU A 6 12.77 12.59 10.48
CA GLU A 6 12.75 11.44 11.39
C GLU A 6 11.32 10.94 11.67
N GLN A 7 10.40 11.86 11.98
CA GLN A 7 8.99 11.50 12.18
C GLN A 7 8.36 10.94 10.90
N THR A 8 8.72 11.48 9.74
CA THR A 8 8.28 10.98 8.44
C THR A 8 8.76 9.55 8.23
N ARG A 9 10.03 9.25 8.55
CA ARG A 9 10.60 7.90 8.45
C ARG A 9 9.92 6.93 9.40
N ILE A 10 9.67 7.30 10.66
CA ILE A 10 8.97 6.44 11.62
C ILE A 10 7.57 6.09 11.11
N VAL A 11 6.83 7.07 10.59
CA VAL A 11 5.49 6.83 10.02
C VAL A 11 5.58 5.95 8.79
N TYR A 12 6.55 6.20 7.90
CA TYR A 12 6.78 5.40 6.71
C TYR A 12 7.04 3.93 7.05
N ASP A 13 8.00 3.66 7.95
CA ASP A 13 8.38 2.32 8.37
C ASP A 13 7.22 1.56 9.02
N ALA A 14 6.40 2.25 9.84
CA ALA A 14 5.21 1.67 10.44
C ALA A 14 4.16 1.26 9.40
N LEU A 15 3.95 2.07 8.37
CA LEU A 15 3.02 1.77 7.28
C LEU A 15 3.54 0.64 6.39
N ILE A 16 4.84 0.62 6.07
CA ILE A 16 5.49 -0.49 5.37
C ILE A 16 5.32 -1.79 6.15
N PHE A 17 5.55 -1.76 7.47
CA PHE A 17 5.34 -2.91 8.35
C PHE A 17 3.87 -3.38 8.31
N ALA A 18 2.91 -2.46 8.32
CA ALA A 18 1.49 -2.78 8.27
C ALA A 18 1.08 -3.45 6.94
N VAL A 19 1.61 -2.97 5.81
CA VAL A 19 1.42 -3.58 4.47
C VAL A 19 2.00 -4.99 4.43
N ARG A 20 3.24 -5.12 4.90
CA ARG A 20 3.96 -6.40 4.97
C ARG A 20 3.22 -7.45 5.78
N ASN A 21 2.74 -7.10 6.96
CA ASN A 21 2.09 -8.06 7.85
C ASN A 21 0.62 -8.33 7.51
N ASN A 22 0.15 -7.87 6.35
CA ASN A 22 -1.24 -8.01 5.94
C ASN A 22 -2.21 -7.60 7.06
N SER A 23 -1.94 -6.46 7.70
CA SER A 23 -2.68 -5.98 8.88
C SER A 23 -4.17 -5.71 8.61
N LYS A 24 -4.62 -5.87 7.36
CA LYS A 24 -5.94 -5.48 6.86
C LYS A 24 -6.24 -3.99 7.07
N ILE A 25 -5.21 -3.18 7.33
CA ILE A 25 -5.33 -1.72 7.36
C ILE A 25 -5.44 -1.26 5.91
N GLY A 26 -6.68 -1.27 5.41
CA GLY A 26 -7.07 -0.62 4.18
C GLY A 26 -7.65 0.74 4.50
N PHE A 27 -6.91 1.82 4.28
CA PHE A 27 -7.56 3.14 4.30
C PHE A 27 -8.53 3.18 3.11
N GLN A 28 -9.83 3.01 3.40
CA GLN A 28 -10.98 3.03 2.48
C GLN A 28 -11.24 1.80 1.59
N ASN A 29 -10.99 0.58 2.07
CA ASN A 29 -11.64 -0.59 1.46
C ASN A 29 -13.00 -0.82 2.14
N GLY A 30 -14.08 -0.80 1.37
CA GLY A 30 -15.45 -1.01 1.86
C GLY A 30 -15.70 -2.46 2.28
N ASP A 31 -14.87 -3.38 1.81
CA ASP A 31 -14.85 -4.77 2.23
C ASP A 31 -13.74 -5.01 3.28
N GLN A 32 -14.13 -5.50 4.46
CA GLN A 32 -13.18 -5.95 5.49
C GLN A 32 -12.66 -7.39 5.24
N GLY A 33 -13.18 -8.05 4.20
CA GLY A 33 -12.89 -9.41 3.80
C GLY A 33 -11.53 -9.60 3.11
N HIS A 34 -11.00 -8.57 2.45
CA HIS A 34 -9.71 -8.63 1.76
C HIS A 34 -8.83 -7.39 1.99
N PRO A 35 -7.50 -7.54 1.87
CA PRO A 35 -6.60 -6.40 1.94
C PRO A 35 -6.88 -5.44 0.78
N ALA A 36 -6.88 -4.13 1.05
CA ALA A 36 -7.19 -3.02 0.11
C ALA A 36 -6.23 -2.85 -1.07
N TYR A 37 -5.40 -3.84 -1.32
CA TYR A 37 -4.27 -3.80 -2.25
C TYR A 37 -4.03 -5.18 -2.86
N MET A 38 -4.96 -6.10 -2.61
CA MET A 38 -4.89 -7.45 -3.14
C MET A 38 -5.73 -7.47 -4.42
N PRO A 39 -5.17 -7.89 -5.57
CA PRO A 39 -6.03 -8.32 -6.66
C PRO A 39 -6.97 -9.35 -6.10
N VAL A 40 -8.26 -9.02 -6.11
CA VAL A 40 -9.28 -9.99 -5.76
C VAL A 40 -9.22 -11.02 -6.86
N GLY A 41 -8.87 -12.24 -6.46
CA GLY A 41 -9.13 -13.43 -7.23
C GLY A 41 -7.98 -14.21 -7.83
N ASN A 42 -8.26 -15.50 -7.98
CA ASN A 42 -7.39 -16.50 -8.61
C ASN A 42 -7.75 -16.70 -10.08
N THR A 43 -8.66 -15.89 -10.62
CA THR A 43 -9.17 -15.96 -11.99
C THR A 43 -9.14 -14.56 -12.64
N ASP A 44 -9.00 -14.53 -13.97
CA ASP A 44 -8.92 -13.29 -14.76
C ASP A 44 -10.15 -12.38 -14.59
N GLU A 45 -11.29 -12.92 -14.17
CA GLU A 45 -12.56 -12.19 -14.02
C GLU A 45 -12.58 -11.34 -12.73
N GLU A 46 -12.07 -11.88 -11.63
CA GLU A 46 -11.95 -11.19 -10.35
C GLU A 46 -10.83 -10.13 -10.39
N ALA A 47 -9.76 -10.40 -11.13
CA ALA A 47 -8.64 -9.48 -11.34
C ALA A 47 -9.03 -8.20 -12.13
N ASN A 48 -10.21 -8.15 -12.73
CA ASN A 48 -10.67 -6.98 -13.48
C ASN A 48 -11.54 -6.00 -12.66
N ASN A 49 -11.87 -6.32 -11.40
CA ASN A 49 -12.79 -5.51 -10.58
C ASN A 49 -12.11 -4.52 -9.60
N HIS A 50 -10.85 -4.17 -9.84
CA HIS A 50 -10.07 -3.26 -8.99
C HIS A 50 -10.71 -1.88 -8.73
N GLU A 51 -11.41 -1.33 -9.73
CA GLU A 51 -12.08 -0.03 -9.60
C GLU A 51 -13.31 -0.10 -8.69
N GLU A 52 -14.11 -1.16 -8.80
CA GLU A 52 -15.33 -1.37 -8.00
C GLU A 52 -15.03 -1.63 -6.52
N LEU A 53 -13.86 -2.19 -6.23
CA LEU A 53 -13.42 -2.54 -4.89
C LEU A 53 -12.59 -1.45 -4.20
N GLY A 54 -12.29 -0.34 -4.89
CA GLY A 54 -11.48 0.76 -4.34
C GLY A 54 -9.98 0.48 -4.27
N ASP A 55 -9.53 -0.59 -4.93
CA ASP A 55 -8.14 -1.06 -4.95
C ASP A 55 -7.32 -0.41 -6.09
N SER A 56 -7.86 0.59 -6.78
CA SER A 56 -7.11 1.37 -7.78
C SER A 56 -6.17 2.38 -7.11
N PRO A 57 -5.02 2.71 -7.72
CA PRO A 57 -4.04 3.62 -7.13
C PRO A 57 -4.61 5.01 -6.83
N GLN A 58 -5.61 5.47 -7.59
CA GLN A 58 -6.25 6.76 -7.38
C GLN A 58 -7.10 6.78 -6.10
N ASN A 59 -7.70 5.65 -5.73
CA ASN A 59 -8.63 5.54 -4.60
C ASN A 59 -7.98 4.93 -3.35
N ASN A 60 -6.81 4.30 -3.48
CA ASN A 60 -6.11 3.70 -2.35
C ASN A 60 -5.37 4.77 -1.52
N ALA A 61 -5.96 5.17 -0.41
CA ALA A 61 -5.38 6.18 0.48
C ALA A 61 -4.07 5.74 1.15
N LEU A 62 -3.87 4.44 1.38
CA LEU A 62 -2.62 3.91 1.95
C LEU A 62 -1.44 4.08 0.98
N TYR A 63 -1.65 3.70 -0.28
CA TYR A 63 -0.68 3.90 -1.35
C TYR A 63 -0.39 5.38 -1.56
N ASN A 64 -1.42 6.21 -1.64
CA ASN A 64 -1.23 7.65 -1.83
C ASN A 64 -0.43 8.28 -0.68
N LEU A 65 -0.68 7.86 0.56
CA LEU A 65 0.09 8.30 1.72
C LEU A 65 1.54 7.82 1.65
N LEU A 66 1.78 6.53 1.42
CA LEU A 66 3.13 5.97 1.28
C LEU A 66 3.90 6.63 0.15
N HIS A 67 3.27 6.84 -1.00
CA HIS A 67 3.89 7.48 -2.16
C HIS A 67 4.23 8.95 -1.88
N ALA A 68 3.37 9.68 -1.14
CA ALA A 68 3.69 11.05 -0.70
C ALA A 68 4.86 11.08 0.29
N LEU A 69 4.88 10.19 1.28
CA LEU A 69 5.97 10.08 2.25
C LEU A 69 7.29 9.67 1.57
N ASN A 70 7.25 8.75 0.60
CA ASN A 70 8.41 8.38 -0.21
C ASN A 70 8.98 9.60 -0.92
N LYS A 71 8.15 10.45 -1.54
CA LYS A 71 8.61 11.70 -2.17
C LYS A 71 9.28 12.66 -1.20
N VAL A 72 8.81 12.72 0.05
CA VAL A 72 9.42 13.55 1.10
C VAL A 72 10.77 12.98 1.53
N LEU A 73 10.87 11.66 1.67
CA LEU A 73 12.10 10.97 2.09
C LEU A 73 13.13 10.87 0.95
N GLY A 74 12.72 10.86 -0.31
CA GLY A 74 13.62 10.73 -1.46
C GLY A 74 14.50 9.49 -1.36
N ASP A 75 15.81 9.67 -1.42
CA ASP A 75 16.78 8.56 -1.38
C ASP A 75 16.80 7.81 -0.04
N SER A 76 16.29 8.43 1.02
CA SER A 76 16.19 7.88 2.37
C SER A 76 15.03 6.90 2.55
N ALA A 77 14.13 6.74 1.57
CA ALA A 77 13.00 5.81 1.64
C ALA A 77 13.44 4.37 1.35
N ASP A 78 13.10 3.43 2.25
CA ASP A 78 13.34 2.00 2.08
C ASP A 78 12.18 1.17 2.66
N PRO A 79 11.51 0.31 1.87
CA PRO A 79 11.64 0.13 0.43
C PRO A 79 11.15 1.37 -0.33
N ARG A 80 11.63 1.58 -1.56
CA ARG A 80 11.13 2.63 -2.44
C ARG A 80 9.80 2.21 -3.08
N ILE A 81 8.81 3.09 -3.02
CA ILE A 81 7.46 2.91 -3.59
C ILE A 81 7.24 3.98 -4.67
N ASN A 82 7.83 3.77 -5.85
CA ASN A 82 7.79 4.74 -6.95
C ASN A 82 6.52 4.59 -7.79
N SER A 83 5.92 3.40 -7.77
CA SER A 83 4.70 3.10 -8.51
C SER A 83 3.73 2.22 -7.72
N TRP A 84 2.54 2.03 -8.29
CA TRP A 84 1.54 1.11 -7.77
C TRP A 84 2.05 -0.33 -7.75
N GLU A 85 2.82 -0.73 -8.76
CA GLU A 85 3.43 -2.05 -8.87
C GLU A 85 4.43 -2.32 -7.74
N ASP A 86 5.23 -1.32 -7.34
CA ASP A 86 6.14 -1.45 -6.19
C ASP A 86 5.36 -1.73 -4.89
N PHE A 87 4.25 -1.00 -4.70
CA PHE A 87 3.35 -1.17 -3.56
C PHE A 87 2.69 -2.55 -3.55
N CYS A 88 2.15 -3.00 -4.69
CA CYS A 88 1.59 -4.34 -4.84
C CYS A 88 2.63 -5.45 -4.62
N THR A 89 3.87 -5.23 -5.06
CA THR A 89 4.98 -6.17 -4.84
C THR A 89 5.32 -6.27 -3.36
N LEU A 90 5.43 -5.14 -2.66
CA LEU A 90 5.64 -5.09 -1.22
C LEU A 90 4.54 -5.86 -0.47
N ALA A 91 3.28 -5.61 -0.83
CA ALA A 91 2.12 -6.27 -0.25
C ALA A 91 2.10 -7.79 -0.47
N ASN A 92 2.48 -8.26 -1.66
CA ASN A 92 2.46 -9.68 -2.00
C ASN A 92 3.68 -10.46 -1.52
N SER A 93 4.77 -9.78 -1.13
CA SER A 93 6.03 -10.43 -0.71
C SER A 93 5.91 -11.41 0.46
N HIS A 94 4.80 -11.40 1.21
CA HIS A 94 4.53 -12.29 2.33
C HIS A 94 3.75 -13.57 1.99
N ARG A 95 3.22 -13.71 0.76
CA ARG A 95 2.43 -14.89 0.37
C ARG A 95 3.25 -16.16 0.11
N HIS A 96 4.58 -16.09 0.17
CA HIS A 96 5.49 -17.21 -0.12
C HIS A 96 6.32 -17.70 1.08
N ARG A 97 5.89 -17.45 2.33
CA ARG A 97 6.50 -18.03 3.53
C ARG A 97 5.59 -19.02 4.23
#